data_AF-A0A0S3UE35-F1
#
_entry.id   AF-A0A0S3UE35-F1
#
_cell.length_a   1.000
_cell.length_b   1.000
_cell.length_c   1.000
_cell.angle_alpha   90.00
_cell.angle_beta   90.00
_cell.angle_gamma   90.00
#
_symmetry.space_group_name_H-M   'P 1'
#
loop_
_entity.id
_entity.type
_entity.pdbx_description
1 polymer ?
#
loop_
_entity_poly.entity_id
_entity_poly.type
_entity_poly.pdbx_seq_one_letter_code
_entity_poly.pdbx_strand_id
1 'polypeptide(L)' 'MSGLSGQNRTQDDSQSKTAKDPICGMTVEKATALKSERNGQTYYFCSPHCQHRFESQSA' A
#
# COMPACT_ATOMS: atom_id res chain seq x y z
N MET A 1 23.68 2.05 -42.68
CA MET A 1 23.42 3.41 -42.18
C MET A 1 22.14 3.29 -41.35
N SER A 2 22.26 3.00 -40.05
CA SER A 2 22.02 3.97 -38.97
C SER A 2 20.52 4.33 -38.88
N GLY A 3 19.77 4.04 -37.82
CA GLY A 3 20.12 3.62 -36.48
C GLY A 3 18.87 3.19 -35.70
N LEU A 4 19.13 2.70 -34.50
CA LEU A 4 18.17 2.15 -33.56
C LEU A 4 17.23 3.23 -33.04
N SER A 5 15.94 2.92 -32.95
CA SER A 5 15.02 3.57 -32.00
C SER A 5 14.34 2.49 -31.18
N GLY A 6 15.16 1.78 -30.41
CA GLY A 6 14.71 1.21 -29.14
C GLY A 6 14.59 2.32 -28.10
N GLN A 7 13.70 2.09 -27.14
CA GLN A 7 13.46 2.85 -25.89
C GLN A 7 12.27 3.82 -25.94
N ASN A 8 11.09 3.33 -25.57
CA ASN A 8 10.32 4.01 -24.52
C ASN A 8 9.38 3.04 -23.79
N ARG A 9 9.96 2.09 -23.06
CA ARG A 9 9.26 1.47 -21.94
C ARG A 9 9.89 2.02 -20.68
N THR A 10 9.55 3.26 -20.34
CA THR A 10 9.59 3.66 -18.94
C THR A 10 8.43 2.92 -18.28
N GLN A 11 8.67 1.64 -18.03
CA GLN A 11 7.94 0.88 -17.04
C GLN A 11 8.24 1.62 -15.73
N ASP A 12 7.32 2.54 -15.43
CA ASP A 12 7.13 3.16 -14.14
C ASP A 12 6.85 2.04 -13.14
N ASP A 13 7.91 1.35 -12.74
CA ASP A 13 7.94 0.48 -11.57
C ASP A 13 7.99 1.35 -10.30
N SER A 14 7.22 2.45 -10.28
CA SER A 14 6.87 3.21 -9.07
C SER A 14 5.80 2.44 -8.30
N GLN A 15 6.09 1.16 -8.07
CA GLN A 15 5.20 0.12 -7.57
C GLN A 15 4.72 0.47 -6.16
N SER A 16 3.62 1.23 -6.09
CA SER A 16 2.69 1.37 -4.96
C SER A 16 3.32 1.24 -3.56
N LYS A 17 4.19 2.20 -3.20
CA LYS A 17 4.69 2.38 -1.82
C LYS A 17 3.59 2.74 -0.82
N THR A 18 2.39 2.99 -1.32
CA THR A 18 1.20 3.27 -0.53
C THR A 18 0.25 2.07 -0.47
N ALA A 19 -0.40 1.89 0.67
CA ALA A 19 -1.51 0.97 0.88
C ALA A 19 -2.79 1.78 1.15
N LYS A 20 -3.94 1.13 0.97
CA LYS A 20 -5.23 1.73 1.30
C LYS A 20 -5.71 1.16 2.64
N ASP A 21 -6.05 2.06 3.56
CA ASP A 21 -6.60 1.71 4.86
C ASP A 21 -8.03 1.13 4.68
N PRO A 22 -8.33 -0.09 5.16
CA PRO A 22 -9.64 -0.71 5.00
C PRO A 22 -10.75 -0.10 5.89
N ILE A 23 -10.39 0.73 6.87
CA ILE A 23 -11.33 1.37 7.80
C ILE A 23 -11.81 2.71 7.25
N CYS A 24 -10.88 3.58 6.86
CA CYS A 24 -11.22 4.93 6.39
C CYS A 24 -11.12 5.08 4.86
N GLY A 25 -10.50 4.13 4.16
CA GLY A 25 -10.26 4.22 2.72
C GLY A 25 -9.13 5.18 2.33
N MET A 26 -8.39 5.72 3.30
CA MET A 26 -7.30 6.66 3.07
C MET A 26 -6.06 5.95 2.55
N THR A 27 -5.34 6.60 1.62
CA THR A 27 -4.07 6.12 1.10
C THR A 27 -2.94 6.49 2.06
N VAL A 28 -2.15 5.51 2.47
CA VAL A 28 -1.09 5.63 3.48
C VAL A 28 0.19 5.03 2.97
N GLU A 29 1.35 5.57 3.34
CA GLU A 29 2.63 5.02 2.92
C GLU A 29 2.97 3.76 3.72
N LYS A 30 3.14 2.60 3.07
CA LYS A 30 3.48 1.32 3.72
C LYS A 30 4.77 1.39 4.55
N ALA A 31 5.68 2.29 4.20
CA ALA A 31 6.94 2.49 4.90
C ALA A 31 6.77 3.13 6.29
N THR A 32 5.75 3.97 6.47
CA THR A 32 5.49 4.72 7.72
C THR A 32 4.16 4.36 8.37
N ALA A 33 3.28 3.67 7.65
CA ALA A 33 1.98 3.22 8.11
C ALA A 33 2.10 2.09 9.13
N LEU A 34 1.12 2.04 10.03
CA LEU A 34 0.97 0.92 10.94
C LEU A 34 0.51 -0.30 10.17
N LYS A 35 1.04 -1.48 10.52
CA LYS A 35 0.62 -2.74 9.93
C LYS A 35 0.11 -3.68 11.01
N SER A 36 -0.93 -4.44 10.69
CA SER A 36 -1.44 -5.49 11.56
C SER A 36 -1.67 -6.76 10.75
N GLU A 37 -1.34 -7.90 11.35
CA GLU A 37 -1.51 -9.20 10.72
C GLU A 37 -2.81 -9.83 11.23
N ARG A 38 -3.72 -10.15 10.30
CA ARG A 38 -5.00 -10.79 10.64
C ARG A 38 -5.31 -11.86 9.62
N ASN A 39 -5.59 -13.07 10.09
CA ASN A 39 -5.87 -14.24 9.23
C ASN A 39 -4.75 -14.52 8.20
N GLY A 40 -3.49 -14.26 8.56
CA GLY A 40 -2.34 -14.41 7.65
C GLY A 40 -2.21 -13.31 6.59
N GLN A 41 -3.00 -12.24 6.67
CA GLN A 41 -2.94 -11.09 5.76
C GLN A 41 -2.44 -9.85 6.52
N THR A 42 -1.45 -9.16 5.95
CA THR A 42 -0.95 -7.89 6.48
C THR A 42 -1.79 -6.72 5.96
N TYR A 43 -2.44 -5.99 6.86
CA TYR A 43 -3.19 -4.77 6.58
C TYR A 43 -2.42 -3.54 7.04
N TYR A 44 -2.61 -2.42 6.34
CA TYR A 44 -1.95 -1.15 6.65
C TYR A 44 -2.97 -0.10 7.07
N PHE A 45 -2.62 0.72 8.06
CA PHE A 45 -3.50 1.69 8.69
C PHE A 45 -2.86 3.08 8.76
N CYS A 46 -3.67 4.12 8.59
CA CYS A 46 -3.23 5.51 8.66
C CYS A 46 -2.88 5.94 10.09
N SER A 47 -3.48 5.28 11.08
CA SER A 47 -3.41 5.69 12.47
C SER A 47 -3.70 4.50 13.40
N PRO A 48 -3.24 4.56 14.65
CA PRO A 48 -3.53 3.51 15.63
C PRO A 48 -5.02 3.39 15.93
N HIS A 49 -5.79 4.47 15.74
CA HIS A 49 -7.25 4.43 15.85
C HIS A 49 -7.86 3.48 14.81
N CYS A 50 -7.42 3.57 13.54
CA CYS A 50 -7.89 2.66 12.48
C CYS A 50 -7.47 1.21 12.74
N GLN A 51 -6.24 0.97 13.22
CA GLN A 51 -5.82 -0.38 13.62
C GLN A 51 -6.72 -0.95 14.73
N HIS A 52 -6.93 -0.21 15.82
CA HIS A 52 -7.77 -0.67 16.92
C HIS A 52 -9.23 -0.90 16.48
N ARG A 53 -9.77 -0.02 15.63
CA ARG A 53 -11.11 -0.20 15.03
C ARG A 53 -11.18 -1.45 14.16
N PHE A 54 -10.11 -1.76 13.42
CA PHE A 54 -10.03 -2.98 12.62
C PHE A 54 -10.03 -4.22 13.51
N GLU A 55 -9.22 -4.24 14.57
CA GLU A 55 -9.19 -5.32 15.56
C GLU A 55 -10.53 -5.45 16.29
N SER A 56 -11.19 -4.34 16.63
CA SER A 56 -12.49 -4.34 17.32
C SER A 56 -13.66 -4.76 16.43
N GLN A 57 -13.65 -4.42 15.14
CA GLN A 57 -14.68 -4.86 14.16
C GLN A 57 -14.56 -6.36 13.81
N SER A 58 -13.53 -7.02 14.33
CA SER A 58 -13.24 -8.43 14.08
C SER A 58 -13.98 -9.41 14.99
N ALA A 59 -14.62 -8.89 16.04
CA ALA A 59 -15.27 -9.64 17.11
C ALA A 59 -16.74 -9.93 16.80
#